data_AF-A0A2K3MX24-F1
#
_entry.id   AF-A0A2K3MX24-F1
#
_cell.length_a   1.000
_cell.length_b   1.000
_cell.length_c   1.000
_cell.angle_alpha   90.00
_cell.angle_beta   90.00
_cell.angle_gamma   90.00
#
_symmetry.space_group_name_H-M   'P 1'
#
loop_
_entity.id
_entity.type
_entity.pdbx_description
1 polymer ?
#
loop_
_entity_poly.entity_id
_entity_poly.type
_entity_poly.pdbx_seq_one_letter_code
_entity_poly.pdbx_strand_id
1 'polypeptide(L)' 'MSSTHRGESRKFTNKQRARHHLTPQKRQEIKEAFELFDTDGSGTIDAKELNVAMRALGFEMTEE' A
#
# COMPACT_ATOMS: atom_id res chain seq x y z
N MET A 1 50.00 12.48 -22.51
CA MET A 1 48.66 11.93 -22.82
C MET A 1 48.24 11.12 -21.61
N SER A 2 47.56 11.75 -20.65
CA SER A 2 47.21 11.11 -19.38
C SER A 2 45.90 11.69 -18.86
N SER A 3 45.13 10.82 -18.22
CA SER A 3 43.90 11.07 -17.46
C SER A 3 42.59 10.98 -18.25
N THR A 4 42.11 9.74 -18.39
CA THR A 4 40.70 9.40 -18.56
C THR A 4 39.98 9.52 -17.22
N HIS A 5 39.23 10.61 -17.00
CA HIS A 5 38.25 10.67 -15.91
C HIS A 5 36.99 9.90 -16.30
N ARG A 6 36.93 8.63 -15.90
CA ARG A 6 35.74 7.78 -16.00
C ARG A 6 34.70 8.32 -15.00
N GLY A 7 33.66 8.98 -15.52
CA GLY A 7 32.51 9.45 -14.76
C GLY A 7 31.83 8.29 -14.02
N GLU A 8 31.69 8.45 -12.72
CA GLU A 8 31.10 7.51 -11.79
C GLU A 8 29.57 7.47 -12.00
N SER A 9 29.08 6.38 -12.61
CA SER A 9 27.65 6.09 -12.70
C SER A 9 27.08 5.94 -11.30
N ARG A 10 26.39 6.99 -10.81
CA ARG A 10 25.61 6.96 -9.57
C ARG A 10 24.60 5.82 -9.65
N LYS A 11 24.91 4.72 -8.97
CA LYS A 11 23.99 3.61 -8.75
C LYS A 11 22.87 4.10 -7.86
N PHE A 12 21.71 4.35 -8.44
CA PHE A 12 20.47 4.45 -7.67
C PHE A 12 20.23 3.07 -7.06
N THR A 13 20.65 2.88 -5.81
CA THR A 13 20.35 1.64 -5.08
C THR A 13 18.85 1.55 -4.96
N ASN A 14 18.29 0.59 -5.68
CA ASN A 14 16.94 0.07 -5.54
C ASN A 14 16.71 -0.22 -4.05
N LYS A 15 16.08 0.74 -3.35
CA LYS A 15 15.57 0.56 -2.00
C LYS A 15 14.39 -0.38 -2.16
N GLN A 16 14.70 -1.68 -2.26
CA GLN A 16 13.73 -2.76 -2.12
C GLN A 16 12.93 -2.42 -0.88
N ARG A 17 11.69 -1.99 -1.11
CA ARG A 17 10.69 -1.84 -0.06
C ARG A 17 10.76 -3.13 0.74
N ALA A 18 11.16 -3.03 2.00
CA ALA A 18 11.11 -4.15 2.93
C ALA A 18 9.70 -4.72 2.79
N ARG A 19 9.58 -5.84 2.08
CA ARG A 19 8.32 -6.58 2.03
C ARG A 19 8.20 -7.09 3.44
N HIS A 20 7.45 -6.37 4.28
CA HIS A 20 7.07 -6.84 5.59
C HIS A 20 6.51 -8.24 5.36
N HIS A 21 7.25 -9.25 5.81
CA HIS A 21 6.78 -10.62 5.74
C HIS A 21 5.66 -10.70 6.76
N LEU A 22 4.42 -10.52 6.28
CA LEU A 22 3.24 -10.71 7.10
C LEU A 22 3.18 -12.18 7.50
N THR A 23 3.07 -12.44 8.79
CA THR A 23 2.76 -13.79 9.28
C THR A 23 1.43 -14.25 8.68
N PRO A 24 1.21 -15.57 8.54
CA PRO A 24 -0.07 -16.09 8.04
C PRO A 24 -1.26 -15.55 8.83
N GLN A 25 -1.13 -15.44 10.15
CA GLN A 25 -2.14 -14.87 11.04
C GLN A 25 -2.42 -13.40 10.72
N LYS A 26 -1.38 -12.57 10.59
CA LYS A 26 -1.58 -11.14 10.28
C LYS A 26 -2.20 -10.94 8.90
N ARG A 27 -1.84 -11.79 7.93
CA ARG A 27 -2.47 -11.78 6.61
C ARG A 27 -3.96 -12.12 6.69
N GLN A 28 -4.32 -13.11 7.51
CA GLN A 28 -5.72 -13.50 7.71
C GLN A 28 -6.52 -12.37 8.37
N GLU A 29 -5.99 -11.76 9.43
CA GLU A 29 -6.63 -10.60 10.09
C GLU A 29 -6.84 -9.44 9.12
N ILE A 30 -5.84 -9.14 8.27
CA ILE A 30 -5.96 -8.09 7.25
C ILE A 30 -7.03 -8.47 6.21
N LYS A 31 -7.11 -9.74 5.82
CA LYS A 31 -8.11 -10.22 4.87
C LYS A 31 -9.53 -10.09 5.42
N GLU A 32 -9.75 -10.51 6.66
CA GLU A 32 -11.06 -10.41 7.33
C GLU A 32 -11.49 -8.96 7.51
N ALA A 33 -10.55 -8.08 7.89
CA ALA A 33 -10.83 -6.65 7.96
C ALA A 33 -11.15 -6.06 6.58
N PHE A 34 -10.48 -6.51 5.52
CA PHE A 34 -10.76 -6.05 4.15
C PHE A 34 -12.13 -6.51 3.66
N GLU A 35 -12.48 -7.78 3.90
CA GLU A 35 -13.79 -8.36 3.56
C GLU A 35 -14.96 -7.68 4.30
N LEU A 36 -14.71 -7.08 5.46
CA LEU A 36 -15.73 -6.28 6.16
C LEU A 36 -16.05 -4.97 5.43
N PHE A 37 -15.10 -4.42 4.66
CA PHE A 37 -15.25 -3.16 3.95
C PHE A 37 -15.61 -3.33 2.47
N ASP A 38 -15.18 -4.42 1.84
CA ASP A 38 -15.58 -4.85 0.49
C ASP A 38 -16.99 -5.46 0.56
N THR A 39 -18.00 -4.60 0.53
CA THR A 39 -19.40 -4.96 0.75
C THR A 39 -20.02 -5.67 -0.44
N ASP A 40 -19.47 -5.44 -1.64
CA ASP A 40 -19.94 -6.06 -2.87
C ASP A 40 -19.19 -7.37 -3.21
N GLY A 41 -18.10 -7.67 -2.50
CA GLY A 41 -17.31 -8.88 -2.69
C GLY A 41 -16.51 -8.87 -3.99
N SER A 42 -16.20 -7.69 -4.53
CA SER A 42 -15.42 -7.52 -5.76
C SER A 42 -13.96 -7.95 -5.60
N GLY A 43 -13.48 -8.08 -4.36
CA GLY A 43 -12.07 -8.27 -4.02
C GLY A 43 -11.28 -6.96 -4.04
N THR A 44 -11.96 -5.82 -4.17
CA THR A 44 -11.41 -4.47 -4.14
C THR A 44 -12.25 -3.58 -3.23
N ILE A 45 -11.68 -2.48 -2.73
CA ILE A 45 -12.47 -1.46 -2.00
C ILE A 45 -12.52 -0.23 -2.89
N ASP A 46 -13.71 0.16 -3.32
CA ASP A 46 -13.90 1.39 -4.08
C ASP A 46 -13.99 2.64 -3.19
N ALA A 47 -14.01 3.82 -3.81
CA ALA A 47 -14.02 5.08 -3.07
C ALA A 47 -15.27 5.25 -2.18
N LYS A 48 -16.43 4.71 -2.59
CA LYS A 48 -17.68 4.75 -1.81
C LYS A 48 -17.59 3.82 -0.62
N GLU A 49 -17.09 2.61 -0.83
CA GLU A 49 -16.90 1.63 0.24
C GLU A 49 -15.92 2.13 1.30
N LEU A 50 -14.81 2.75 0.88
CA LEU A 50 -13.89 3.41 1.80
C LEU A 50 -14.56 4.57 2.56
N ASN A 51 -15.40 5.35 1.89
CA ASN A 51 -16.14 6.45 2.53
C ASN A 51 -17.09 5.94 3.61
N VAL A 52 -17.85 4.88 3.31
CA VAL A 52 -18.75 4.22 4.25
C VAL A 52 -17.96 3.65 5.43
N ALA A 53 -16.86 2.93 5.16
CA ALA A 53 -15.97 2.38 6.18
C ALA A 53 -15.46 3.45 7.15
N MET A 54 -14.98 4.56 6.61
CA MET A 54 -14.38 5.64 7.39
C MET A 54 -15.42 6.40 8.20
N ARG A 55 -16.63 6.61 7.65
CA ARG A 55 -17.77 7.13 8.41
C ARG A 55 -18.21 6.20 9.54
N ALA A 56 -18.21 4.88 9.33
CA ALA A 56 -18.52 3.90 10.36
C ALA A 56 -17.50 3.89 11.52
N LEU A 57 -16.25 4.28 11.23
CA LEU A 57 -15.20 4.48 12.23
C LEU A 57 -15.24 5.86 12.91
N GLY A 58 -16.20 6.72 12.54
CA GLY A 58 -16.37 8.06 13.11
C GLY A 58 -15.52 9.15 12.46
N PHE A 59 -14.94 8.89 11.28
CA PHE A 59 -14.22 9.91 10.50
C PHE A 59 -15.15 10.58 9.49
N GLU A 60 -15.06 11.90 9.39
CA GLU A 60 -15.74 12.65 8.33
C GLU A 60 -14.86 12.69 7.08
N MET A 61 -15.32 12.07 6.00
CA MET A 61 -14.70 12.19 4.68
C MET A 61 -15.40 13.27 3.87
N THR A 62 -14.63 14.23 3.39
CA THR A 62 -15.06 15.17 2.35
C THR A 62 -14.99 14.50 0.99
N GLU A 63 -16.06 14.60 0.21
CA GLU A 63 -16.04 14.24 -1.21
C GLU A 63 -15.28 15.36 -1.93
N GLU A 64 -14.08 15.08 -2.47
CA GLU A 64 -13.41 15.95 -3.44
C GLU A 64 -13.80 15.56 -4.87
#